data_AF-A0A3D0XC07-F1
#
_entry.id   AF-A0A3D0XC07-F1
#
_cell.length_a   1.000
_cell.length_b   1.000
_cell.length_c   1.000
_cell.angle_alpha   90.00
_cell.angle_beta   90.00
_cell.angle_gamma   90.00
#
_symmetry.space_group_name_H-M   'P 1'
#
loop_
_entity.id
_entity.type
_entity.pdbx_description
1 polymer ?
#
loop_
_entity_poly.entity_id
_entity_poly.type
_entity_poly.pdbx_seq_one_letter_code
_entity_poly.pdbx_strand_id
1 'polypeptide(L)'
;MKNLFVGFKGQYNASSILVKALSENNYLLTNSFIGVKRNIEAIDAHFDMIYMFGVDKKLKDRVRIDQVAVRDGVRVSTNIDIEYLNHRMYSNGLESYISDNPTHYLCNEAYWYALKKSGGKAVFIHIPPMKYMNEEFIERFKKALK
;
A
#
# COMPACT_ATOMS: atom_id res chain seq x y z
N MET A 1 16.49 3.72 7.97
CA MET A 1 15.46 2.84 7.39
C MET A 1 15.08 3.41 6.03
N LYS A 2 15.24 2.65 4.95
CA LYS A 2 14.93 3.05 3.58
C LYS A 2 13.57 2.47 3.19
N ASN A 3 12.55 3.33 3.18
CA ASN A 3 11.18 2.95 2.83
C ASN A 3 10.89 3.28 1.36
N LEU A 4 10.18 2.39 0.68
CA LEU A 4 9.61 2.64 -0.65
C LEU A 4 8.10 2.85 -0.55
N PHE A 5 7.59 3.88 -1.22
CA PHE A 5 6.15 4.16 -1.30
C PHE A 5 5.64 3.85 -2.71
N VAL A 6 4.78 2.85 -2.84
CA VAL A 6 4.32 2.34 -4.14
C VAL A 6 2.84 2.66 -4.33
N GLY A 7 2.50 3.31 -5.43
CA GLY A 7 1.13 3.58 -5.84
C GLY A 7 0.85 3.07 -7.25
N PHE A 8 -0.33 3.37 -7.79
CA PHE A 8 -0.72 3.04 -9.16
C PHE A 8 -0.79 4.29 -10.03
N LYS A 9 -0.31 4.20 -11.27
CA LYS A 9 -0.35 5.30 -12.25
C LYS A 9 -1.77 5.82 -12.47
N GLY A 10 -1.87 7.11 -12.78
CA GLY A 10 -3.12 7.79 -13.13
C GLY A 10 -3.17 9.18 -12.50
N GLN A 11 -3.53 10.19 -13.29
CA GLN A 11 -3.51 11.60 -12.84
C GLN A 11 -4.46 11.87 -11.66
N TYR A 12 -5.59 11.15 -11.60
CA TYR A 12 -6.58 11.23 -10.52
C TYR A 12 -6.57 10.00 -9.62
N ASN A 13 -5.51 9.17 -9.70
CA ASN A 13 -5.38 8.02 -8.82
C ASN A 13 -4.89 8.50 -7.45
N ALA A 14 -5.75 8.36 -6.44
CA ALA A 14 -5.47 8.73 -5.06
C ALA A 14 -4.16 8.13 -4.53
N SER A 15 -3.83 6.88 -4.89
CA SER A 15 -2.57 6.25 -4.47
C SER A 15 -1.35 6.95 -5.09
N SER A 16 -1.42 7.36 -6.37
CA SER A 16 -0.34 8.11 -7.03
C SER A 16 -0.13 9.48 -6.39
N ILE A 17 -1.21 10.18 -6.07
CA ILE A 17 -1.15 11.49 -5.39
C ILE A 17 -0.52 11.32 -4.01
N LEU A 18 -0.97 10.34 -3.23
CA LEU A 18 -0.45 10.10 -1.88
C LEU A 18 1.04 9.80 -1.87
N VAL A 19 1.51 8.81 -2.65
CA VAL A 19 2.92 8.38 -2.56
C VAL A 19 3.89 9.47 -2.97
N LYS A 20 3.52 10.32 -3.94
CA LYS A 20 4.30 11.50 -4.34
C LYS A 20 4.38 12.53 -3.22
N ALA A 21 3.32 12.69 -2.42
CA ALA A 21 3.30 13.60 -1.29
C ALA A 21 4.05 13.04 -0.06
N LEU A 22 4.18 11.72 0.07
CA LEU A 22 4.84 11.08 1.20
C LEU A 22 6.36 11.08 1.11
N SER A 23 6.92 10.86 -0.09
CA SER A 23 8.37 10.69 -0.25
C SER A 23 8.81 10.84 -1.70
N GLU A 24 10.03 11.33 -1.91
CA GLU A 24 10.71 11.26 -3.22
C GLU A 24 11.06 9.82 -3.60
N ASN A 25 11.24 8.93 -2.62
CA ASN A 25 11.39 7.49 -2.83
C ASN A 25 10.01 6.84 -3.07
N ASN A 26 9.38 7.20 -4.18
CA ASN A 26 8.12 6.63 -4.62
C ASN A 26 8.23 5.92 -5.97
N TYR A 27 7.33 4.97 -6.21
CA TYR A 27 7.25 4.22 -7.47
C TYR A 27 5.79 4.03 -7.89
N LEU A 28 5.50 4.16 -9.18
CA LEU A 28 4.14 4.02 -9.71
C LEU A 28 4.00 2.80 -10.63
N LEU A 29 3.19 1.84 -10.21
CA LEU A 29 2.83 0.65 -10.96
C LEU A 29 1.89 0.99 -12.12
N THR A 30 2.07 0.33 -13.27
CA THR A 30 1.08 0.36 -14.35
C THR A 30 -0.20 -0.37 -13.97
N ASN A 31 -1.32 0.02 -14.58
CA ASN A 31 -2.63 -0.61 -14.34
C ASN A 31 -2.86 -1.85 -15.25
N SER A 32 -1.92 -2.80 -15.26
CA SER A 32 -2.07 -4.07 -15.97
C SER A 32 -1.32 -5.19 -15.25
N PHE A 33 -1.82 -6.43 -15.33
CA PHE A 33 -1.23 -7.57 -14.60
C PHE A 33 0.23 -7.82 -14.99
N ILE A 34 0.50 -7.87 -16.30
CA ILE A 34 1.87 -8.05 -16.84
C ILE A 34 2.76 -6.88 -16.42
N GLY A 35 2.24 -5.65 -16.47
CA GLY A 35 3.01 -4.47 -16.13
C GLY A 35 3.33 -4.38 -14.63
N VAL A 36 2.39 -4.73 -13.75
CA VAL A 36 2.59 -4.84 -12.30
C VAL A 36 3.72 -5.80 -11.97
N LYS A 37 3.71 -7.00 -12.56
CA LYS A 37 4.77 -7.99 -12.36
C LYS A 37 6.13 -7.41 -12.74
N ARG A 38 6.26 -6.89 -13.98
CA ARG A 38 7.51 -6.29 -14.48
C ARG A 38 7.99 -5.12 -13.62
N ASN A 39 7.07 -4.28 -13.17
CA ASN A 39 7.38 -3.15 -12.31
C ASN A 39 7.94 -3.59 -10.95
N ILE A 40 7.31 -4.57 -10.30
CA ILE A 40 7.78 -5.09 -9.02
C ILE A 40 9.12 -5.80 -9.18
N GLU A 41 9.29 -6.59 -10.24
CA GLU A 41 10.56 -7.23 -10.59
C GLU A 41 11.69 -6.23 -10.83
N ALA A 42 11.39 -4.97 -11.20
CA ALA A 42 12.37 -3.90 -11.37
C ALA A 42 12.69 -3.12 -10.08
N ILE A 43 11.91 -3.27 -8.99
CA ILE A 43 12.20 -2.61 -7.71
C ILE A 43 13.49 -3.17 -7.11
N ASP A 44 14.45 -2.32 -6.74
CA ASP A 44 15.69 -2.79 -6.13
C ASP A 44 15.46 -3.45 -4.75
N ALA A 45 16.30 -4.43 -4.39
CA ALA A 45 16.11 -5.29 -3.22
C ALA A 45 16.51 -4.65 -1.88
N HIS A 46 16.87 -3.35 -1.87
CA HIS A 46 17.53 -2.69 -0.74
C HIS A 46 16.59 -1.85 0.14
N PHE A 47 15.28 -2.08 0.06
CA PHE A 47 14.31 -1.41 0.93
C PHE A 47 14.06 -2.23 2.20
N ASP A 48 14.07 -1.55 3.35
CA ASP A 48 13.73 -2.15 4.63
C ASP A 48 12.23 -2.46 4.71
N MET A 49 11.41 -1.61 4.08
CA MET A 49 9.97 -1.72 4.05
C MET A 49 9.37 -1.13 2.77
N ILE A 50 8.40 -1.83 2.19
CA ILE A 50 7.63 -1.38 1.03
C ILE A 50 6.19 -1.09 1.47
N TYR A 51 5.79 0.17 1.45
CA TYR A 51 4.40 0.58 1.66
C TYR A 51 3.71 0.68 0.31
N MET A 52 2.70 -0.15 0.08
CA MET A 52 1.92 -0.15 -1.15
C MET A 52 0.54 0.46 -0.88
N PHE A 53 0.04 1.24 -1.83
CA PHE A 53 -1.24 1.91 -1.73
C PHE A 53 -2.12 1.58 -2.93
N GLY A 54 -3.36 1.22 -2.65
CA GLY A 54 -4.41 1.01 -3.64
C GLY A 54 -5.69 1.73 -3.24
N VAL A 55 -6.57 2.00 -4.19
CA VAL A 55 -7.84 2.68 -3.91
C VAL A 55 -8.94 1.64 -3.74
N ASP A 56 -9.66 1.71 -2.61
CA ASP A 56 -10.93 1.00 -2.44
C ASP A 56 -12.08 2.02 -2.46
N LYS A 57 -12.94 1.90 -3.48
CA LYS A 57 -14.06 2.84 -3.71
C LYS A 57 -15.11 2.81 -2.61
N LYS A 58 -15.13 1.78 -1.77
CA LYS A 58 -16.07 1.64 -0.64
C LYS A 58 -15.59 2.39 0.61
N LEU A 59 -14.30 2.72 0.69
CA LEU A 59 -13.74 3.49 1.79
C LEU A 59 -14.09 4.98 1.66
N LYS A 60 -14.32 5.62 2.80
CA LYS A 60 -14.58 7.06 2.93
C LYS A 60 -13.61 7.70 3.92
N ASP A 61 -13.80 7.43 5.21
CA ASP A 61 -13.08 8.10 6.30
C ASP A 61 -12.13 7.15 7.06
N ARG A 62 -11.79 6.01 6.45
CA ARG A 62 -10.90 5.00 7.03
C ARG A 62 -10.05 4.32 5.98
N VAL A 63 -9.00 3.66 6.44
CA VAL A 63 -8.09 2.88 5.61
C VAL A 63 -8.09 1.40 6.02
N ARG A 64 -7.72 0.52 5.10
CA ARG A 64 -7.60 -0.92 5.36
C ARG A 64 -6.15 -1.34 5.20
N ILE A 65 -5.62 -2.05 6.18
CA ILE A 65 -4.30 -2.66 6.14
C ILE A 65 -4.49 -4.14 5.77
N ASP A 66 -3.98 -4.56 4.61
CA ASP A 66 -4.13 -5.93 4.15
C ASP A 66 -2.98 -6.79 4.70
N GLN A 67 -3.31 -7.84 5.45
CA GLN A 67 -2.35 -8.76 6.03
C GLN A 67 -1.82 -9.77 4.99
N VAL A 68 -2.64 -10.11 4.00
CA VAL A 68 -2.38 -11.24 3.09
C VAL A 68 -2.67 -10.91 1.62
N ALA A 69 -1.99 -11.65 0.74
CA ALA A 69 -2.32 -11.74 -0.68
C ALA A 69 -2.42 -13.21 -1.10
N VAL A 70 -3.23 -13.51 -2.12
CA VAL A 70 -3.45 -14.87 -2.63
C VAL A 70 -3.31 -14.92 -4.14
N ARG A 71 -2.54 -15.87 -4.66
CA ARG A 71 -2.42 -16.12 -6.10
C ARG A 71 -2.29 -17.62 -6.34
N ASP A 72 -3.06 -18.15 -7.29
CA ASP A 72 -3.07 -19.58 -7.65
C ASP A 72 -3.22 -20.51 -6.43
N GLY A 73 -4.06 -20.12 -5.46
CA GLY A 73 -4.28 -20.84 -4.20
C GLY A 73 -3.18 -20.65 -3.14
N VAL A 74 -2.07 -19.98 -3.48
CA VAL A 74 -0.95 -19.71 -2.56
C VAL A 74 -1.19 -18.40 -1.82
N ARG A 75 -1.39 -18.50 -0.50
CA ARG A 75 -1.50 -17.37 0.43
C ARG A 75 -0.11 -16.97 0.94
N VAL A 76 0.20 -15.69 0.89
CA VAL A 76 1.41 -15.07 1.44
C VAL A 76 1.01 -13.94 2.37
N SER A 77 1.76 -13.74 3.46
CA SER A 77 1.52 -12.71 4.46
C SER A 77 2.71 -11.79 4.62
N THR A 78 2.44 -10.58 5.11
CA THR A 78 3.48 -9.66 5.57
C THR A 78 4.12 -10.14 6.87
N ASN A 79 5.41 -9.83 7.04
CA ASN A 79 6.16 -10.02 8.29
C ASN A 79 6.24 -8.72 9.11
N ILE A 80 5.57 -7.68 8.65
CA ILE A 80 5.55 -6.37 9.29
C ILE A 80 4.56 -6.41 10.45
N ASP A 81 4.91 -5.74 11.55
CA ASP A 81 4.01 -5.53 12.67
C ASP A 81 2.87 -4.58 12.27
N ILE A 82 1.83 -5.16 11.68
CA ILE A 82 0.65 -4.44 11.20
C ILE A 82 -0.25 -3.97 12.35
N GLU A 83 -0.16 -4.59 13.53
CA GLU A 83 -0.87 -4.12 14.73
C GLU A 83 -0.26 -2.82 15.24
N TYR A 84 1.08 -2.76 15.30
CA TYR A 84 1.79 -1.51 15.59
C TYR A 84 1.50 -0.44 14.54
N LEU A 85 1.48 -0.80 13.25
CA LEU A 85 1.11 0.13 12.17
C LEU A 85 -0.33 0.63 12.33
N ASN A 86 -1.27 -0.25 12.65
CA ASN A 86 -2.67 0.08 12.89
C ASN A 86 -2.81 1.04 14.09
N HIS A 87 -2.11 0.77 15.18
CA HIS A 87 -2.05 1.66 16.33
C HIS A 87 -1.46 3.03 15.97
N ARG A 88 -0.36 3.06 15.20
CA ARG A 88 0.27 4.30 14.72
C ARG A 88 -0.67 5.13 13.84
N MET A 89 -1.43 4.50 12.95
CA MET A 89 -2.46 5.20 12.16
C MET A 89 -3.53 5.80 13.07
N TYR A 90 -4.06 5.00 14.00
CA TYR A 90 -5.08 5.43 14.95
C TYR A 90 -4.61 6.62 15.82
N SER A 91 -3.41 6.54 16.42
CA SER A 91 -2.85 7.63 17.24
C SER A 91 -2.60 8.92 16.46
N ASN A 92 -2.55 8.87 15.13
CA ASN A 92 -2.41 10.02 14.25
C ASN A 92 -3.74 10.45 13.60
N GLY A 93 -4.88 9.95 14.09
CA GLY A 93 -6.20 10.34 13.62
C GLY A 93 -6.62 9.69 12.30
N LEU A 94 -6.00 8.59 11.89
CA LEU A 94 -6.47 7.77 10.78
C LEU A 94 -7.23 6.57 11.34
N GLU A 95 -8.54 6.50 11.11
CA GLU A 95 -9.26 5.25 11.33
C GLU A 95 -8.69 4.18 10.41
N SER A 96 -8.29 3.05 10.98
CA SER A 96 -7.75 1.92 10.24
C SER A 96 -8.27 0.60 10.81
N TYR A 97 -8.26 -0.43 9.97
CA TYR A 97 -8.53 -1.80 10.38
C TYR A 97 -7.68 -2.78 9.57
N ILE A 98 -7.37 -3.92 10.18
CA ILE A 98 -6.63 -5.00 9.53
C ILE A 98 -7.61 -5.94 8.83
N SER A 99 -7.25 -6.39 7.63
CA SER A 99 -8.01 -7.35 6.85
C SER A 99 -7.12 -8.52 6.45
N ASP A 100 -7.58 -9.72 6.79
CA ASP A 100 -7.02 -10.99 6.32
C ASP A 100 -7.78 -11.54 5.09
N ASN A 101 -8.79 -10.80 4.63
CA ASN A 101 -9.51 -11.07 3.39
C ASN A 101 -8.74 -10.46 2.22
N PRO A 102 -8.15 -11.28 1.33
CA PRO A 102 -7.44 -10.78 0.17
C PRO A 102 -8.41 -10.05 -0.76
N THR A 103 -7.94 -8.97 -1.37
CA THR A 103 -8.70 -8.35 -2.47
C THR A 103 -8.66 -9.23 -3.71
N HIS A 104 -9.61 -9.02 -4.60
CA HIS A 104 -9.56 -9.57 -5.94
C HIS A 104 -9.16 -8.44 -6.89
N TYR A 105 -8.25 -8.73 -7.84
CA TYR A 105 -7.72 -7.83 -8.89
C TYR A 105 -6.26 -7.35 -8.67
N LEU A 106 -5.88 -6.25 -9.34
CA LEU A 106 -4.50 -5.75 -9.46
C LEU A 106 -3.81 -5.44 -8.12
N CYS A 107 -4.55 -4.97 -7.11
CA CYS A 107 -3.96 -4.71 -5.78
C CYS A 107 -3.39 -5.98 -5.16
N ASN A 108 -4.17 -7.06 -5.17
CA ASN A 108 -3.74 -8.36 -4.69
C ASN A 108 -2.58 -8.94 -5.51
N GLU A 109 -2.64 -8.84 -6.85
CA GLU A 109 -1.54 -9.30 -7.70
C GLU A 109 -0.23 -8.55 -7.37
N ALA A 110 -0.31 -7.23 -7.24
CA ALA A 110 0.83 -6.39 -6.87
C ALA A 110 1.35 -6.75 -5.48
N TYR A 111 0.46 -6.92 -4.51
CA TYR A 111 0.85 -7.26 -3.16
C TYR A 111 1.54 -8.62 -3.09
N TRP A 112 1.01 -9.62 -3.79
CA TRP A 112 1.57 -10.96 -3.83
C TRP A 112 3.01 -10.97 -4.35
N TYR A 113 3.27 -10.31 -5.49
CA TYR A 113 4.63 -10.22 -6.03
C TYR A 113 5.57 -9.44 -5.12
N ALA A 114 5.10 -8.34 -4.52
CA ALA A 114 5.92 -7.53 -3.61
C ALA A 114 6.28 -8.30 -2.34
N LEU A 115 5.35 -9.05 -1.75
CA LEU A 115 5.61 -9.91 -0.59
C LEU A 115 6.65 -10.99 -0.92
N LYS A 116 6.48 -11.69 -2.05
CA LYS A 116 7.44 -12.72 -2.49
C LYS A 116 8.83 -12.15 -2.73
N LYS A 117 8.92 -11.00 -3.39
CA LYS A 117 10.20 -10.37 -3.71
C LYS A 117 10.93 -9.80 -2.49
N SER A 118 10.19 -9.21 -1.56
CA SER A 118 10.76 -8.54 -0.38
C SER A 118 10.96 -9.47 0.82
N GLY A 119 10.61 -10.75 0.72
CA GLY A 119 10.65 -11.68 1.85
C GLY A 119 9.66 -11.29 2.95
N GLY A 120 8.47 -10.79 2.58
CA GLY A 120 7.42 -10.37 3.51
C GLY A 120 7.57 -8.94 4.04
N LYS A 121 8.56 -8.16 3.60
CA LYS A 121 8.79 -6.76 4.01
C LYS A 121 7.95 -5.74 3.20
N ALA A 122 6.73 -6.11 2.86
CA ALA A 122 5.76 -5.22 2.22
C ALA A 122 4.45 -5.20 2.99
N VAL A 123 3.78 -4.05 3.02
CA VAL A 123 2.40 -3.92 3.52
C VAL A 123 1.57 -3.21 2.47
N PHE A 124 0.32 -3.64 2.30
CA PHE A 124 -0.61 -2.99 1.39
C PHE A 124 -1.71 -2.28 2.18
N ILE A 125 -1.93 -1.01 1.85
CA ILE A 125 -2.89 -0.14 2.52
C ILE A 125 -3.88 0.35 1.47
N HIS A 126 -5.14 -0.07 1.60
CA HIS A 126 -6.21 0.49 0.81
C HIS A 126 -6.70 1.81 1.41
N ILE A 127 -6.77 2.84 0.56
CA ILE A 127 -7.17 4.20 0.90
C ILE A 127 -8.47 4.57 0.17
N PRO A 128 -9.23 5.56 0.69
CA PRO A 128 -10.42 6.05 0.02
C PRO A 128 -10.09 6.78 -1.30
N PRO A 129 -11.08 6.99 -2.18
CA PRO A 129 -10.93 7.82 -3.37
C PRO A 129 -10.54 9.26 -3.06
N MET A 130 -9.95 9.93 -4.05
CA MET A 130 -9.42 11.30 -3.96
C MET A 130 -10.38 12.32 -3.33
N LYS A 131 -11.69 12.20 -3.56
CA LYS A 131 -12.69 13.12 -2.97
C LYS A 131 -12.76 13.10 -1.44
N TYR A 132 -12.16 12.10 -0.79
CA TYR A 132 -12.05 12.00 0.67
C TYR A 132 -10.60 12.20 1.17
N MET A 133 -9.67 12.55 0.27
CA MET A 133 -8.26 12.77 0.60
C MET A 133 -7.94 14.27 0.59
N ASN A 134 -8.27 14.95 1.68
CA ASN A 134 -7.84 16.33 1.89
C ASN A 134 -6.37 16.41 2.36
N GLU A 135 -5.84 17.63 2.49
CA GLU A 135 -4.46 17.84 2.96
C GLU A 135 -4.22 17.23 4.35
N GLU A 136 -5.21 17.34 5.23
CA GLU A 136 -5.13 16.78 6.58
C GLU A 136 -4.93 15.26 6.55
N PHE A 137 -5.65 14.55 5.68
CA PHE A 137 -5.49 13.11 5.48
C PHE A 137 -4.05 12.74 5.10
N ILE A 138 -3.44 13.50 4.19
CA ILE A 138 -2.04 13.30 3.77
C ILE A 138 -1.08 13.56 4.93
N GLU A 139 -1.30 14.63 5.69
CA GLU A 139 -0.46 14.96 6.85
C GLU A 139 -0.54 13.90 7.95
N ARG A 140 -1.73 13.34 8.21
CA ARG A 140 -1.88 12.22 9.15
C ARG A 140 -1.10 10.98 8.69
N PHE A 141 -1.08 10.69 7.39
CA PHE A 141 -0.25 9.61 6.82
C PHE A 141 1.25 9.88 6.98
N LYS A 142 1.70 11.11 6.70
CA LYS A 142 3.11 11.49 6.91
C LYS A 142 3.54 11.27 8.36
N LYS A 143 2.68 11.59 9.33
CA LYS A 143 2.99 11.36 10.76
C LYS A 143 2.97 9.89 11.12
N ALA A 144 1.99 9.12 10.61
CA ALA A 144 1.88 7.70 10.91
C ALA A 144 3.09 6.88 10.42
N LEU A 145 3.63 7.21 9.24
CA LEU A 145 4.65 6.43 8.52
C LEU A 145 6.09 6.96 8.64
N LYS A 146 6.32 8.02 9.42
CA LYS A 146 7.64 8.57 9.75
C LYS A 146 8.29 7.86 10.93
#